data_AF-A0A3A9ZVV6-F1
#
_entry.id   AF-A0A3A9ZVV6-F1
#
_cell.length_a   1.000
_cell.length_b   1.000
_cell.length_c   1.000
_cell.angle_alpha   90.00
_cell.angle_beta   90.00
_cell.angle_gamma   90.00
#
_symmetry.space_group_name_H-M   'P 1'
#
loop_
_entity.id
_entity.type
_entity.pdbx_description
1 polymer ?
#
loop_
_entity_poly.entity_id
_entity_poly.type
_entity_poly.pdbx_seq_one_letter_code
_entity_poly.pdbx_strand_id
1 'polypeptide(L)'
;MDIRKALGLARNSTIPPAPDPAVAELGRDYAIARRHKDRKAMTRIMRTVKKEHGGLTGTTKASFEAGQESYDSIPAITQPKRRRRR
;
A
#
# COMPACT_ATOMS: atom_id res chain seq x y z
N MET A 1 -30.22 2.57 -42.25
CA MET A 1 -29.55 1.26 -42.33
C MET A 1 -28.22 1.49 -43.04
N ASP A 2 -27.03 1.50 -42.46
CA ASP A 2 -26.56 1.10 -41.14
C ASP A 2 -25.28 1.87 -40.78
N ILE A 3 -25.29 2.51 -39.62
CA ILE A 3 -24.14 3.16 -38.98
C ILE A 3 -23.65 2.16 -37.92
N ARG A 4 -22.81 1.18 -38.30
CA ARG A 4 -22.14 0.25 -37.37
C ARG A 4 -21.11 -0.61 -38.09
N LYS A 5 -19.89 -0.09 -38.27
CA LYS A 5 -18.70 -0.95 -38.24
C LYS A 5 -17.73 -0.35 -37.24
N ALA A 6 -17.98 -0.76 -36.00
CA ALA A 6 -17.34 -0.32 -34.79
C ALA A 6 -15.83 -0.60 -34.81
N LEU A 7 -15.08 0.43 -34.42
CA LEU A 7 -13.90 0.37 -33.54
C LEU A 7 -13.27 -1.03 -33.39
N GLY A 8 -12.27 -1.31 -34.23
CA GLY A 8 -11.24 -2.30 -33.94
C GLY A 8 -10.27 -1.78 -32.89
N LEU A 9 -10.74 -1.59 -31.65
CA LEU A 9 -9.88 -1.34 -30.50
C LEU A 9 -9.74 -2.66 -29.74
N ALA A 10 -8.88 -3.54 -30.28
CA ALA A 10 -8.34 -4.68 -29.55
C ALA A 10 -7.45 -4.15 -28.42
N ARG A 11 -8.08 -3.70 -27.34
CA ARG A 11 -7.44 -3.49 -26.05
C ARG A 11 -7.13 -4.87 -25.47
N ASN A 12 -6.03 -5.48 -25.89
CA ASN A 12 -5.27 -6.36 -25.00
C ASN A 12 -4.62 -5.48 -23.93
N SER A 13 -5.45 -4.78 -23.15
CA SER A 13 -5.02 -4.29 -21.86
C SER A 13 -5.06 -5.52 -20.97
N THR A 14 -3.91 -6.16 -20.78
CA THR A 14 -3.65 -6.89 -19.55
C THR A 14 -3.83 -5.86 -18.45
N ILE A 15 -5.07 -5.61 -18.02
CA ILE A 15 -5.38 -4.65 -16.96
C ILE A 15 -4.62 -5.23 -15.77
N PRO A 16 -3.54 -4.57 -15.29
CA PRO A 16 -2.91 -5.03 -14.08
C PRO A 16 -4.03 -5.08 -13.03
N PRO A 17 -4.14 -6.18 -12.28
CA PRO A 17 -5.19 -6.33 -11.29
C PRO A 17 -5.27 -5.04 -10.46
N ALA A 18 -6.48 -4.48 -10.37
CA ALA A 18 -6.68 -3.19 -9.75
C ALA A 18 -6.09 -3.20 -8.33
N PRO A 19 -5.41 -2.12 -7.91
CA PRO A 19 -4.83 -2.05 -6.57
C PRO A 19 -5.91 -2.26 -5.52
N ASP A 20 -5.66 -3.14 -4.55
CA ASP A 20 -6.58 -3.40 -3.45
C ASP A 20 -6.40 -2.29 -2.40
N PRO A 21 -7.38 -1.39 -2.24
CA PRO A 21 -7.25 -0.24 -1.34
C PRO A 21 -7.12 -0.68 0.12
N ALA A 22 -7.76 -1.78 0.54
CA ALA A 22 -7.67 -2.26 1.92
C ALA A 22 -6.24 -2.75 2.24
N VAL A 23 -5.59 -3.41 1.29
CA VAL A 23 -4.20 -3.87 1.43
C VAL A 23 -3.23 -2.69 1.42
N ALA A 24 -3.50 -1.67 0.62
CA ALA A 24 -2.72 -0.44 0.61
C ALA A 24 -2.79 0.27 1.97
N GLU A 25 -3.95 0.33 2.62
CA GLU A 25 -4.08 0.87 3.97
C GLU A 25 -3.28 0.05 5.00
N LEU A 26 -3.31 -1.29 4.92
CA LEU A 26 -2.47 -2.15 5.77
C LEU A 26 -0.97 -1.90 5.55
N GLY A 27 -0.55 -1.64 4.32
CA GLY A 27 0.82 -1.24 4.00
C GLY A 27 1.22 0.07 4.67
N ARG A 28 0.32 1.06 4.64
CA ARG A 28 0.50 2.36 5.30
C ARG A 28 0.63 2.21 6.81
N ASP A 29 -0.26 1.44 7.44
CA ASP A 29 -0.23 1.15 8.88
C ASP A 29 1.04 0.41 9.28
N TYR A 30 1.55 -0.48 8.43
CA TYR A 30 2.81 -1.17 8.68
C TYR A 30 3.99 -0.20 8.68
N ALA A 31 4.01 0.77 7.76
CA ALA A 31 5.05 1.79 7.70
C ALA A 31 5.01 2.72 8.93
N ILE A 32 3.82 3.10 9.40
CA ILE A 32 3.62 3.80 10.68
C ILE A 32 4.22 2.98 11.82
N ALA A 33 3.81 1.71 11.97
CA ALA A 33 4.29 0.83 13.04
C ALA A 33 5.81 0.66 13.00
N ARG A 34 6.40 0.49 11.82
CA ARG A 34 7.86 0.40 11.62
C ARG A 34 8.57 1.67 12.07
N ARG A 35 8.05 2.84 11.70
CA ARG A 35 8.61 4.15 12.11
C ARG A 35 8.58 4.35 13.63
N HIS A 36 7.54 3.83 14.28
CA HIS A 36 7.40 3.83 15.74
C HIS A 36 8.06 2.63 16.44
N LYS A 37 8.70 1.72 15.70
CA LYS A 37 9.29 0.46 16.20
C LYS A 37 8.28 -0.44 16.94
N ASP A 38 6.99 -0.35 16.62
CA ASP A 38 5.93 -1.20 17.17
C ASP A 38 5.90 -2.56 16.47
N ARG A 39 6.69 -3.49 16.99
CA ARG A 39 6.78 -4.86 16.47
C ARG A 39 5.48 -5.65 16.61
N LYS A 40 4.63 -5.33 17.59
CA LYS A 40 3.36 -6.04 17.81
C LYS A 40 2.36 -5.67 16.72
N ALA A 41 2.25 -4.37 16.42
CA ALA A 41 1.42 -3.89 15.32
C ALA A 41 1.92 -4.45 13.97
N MET A 42 3.23 -4.41 13.70
CA MET A 42 3.80 -4.99 12.48
C MET A 42 3.43 -6.47 12.31
N THR A 43 3.59 -7.28 13.36
CA THR A 43 3.25 -8.70 13.34
C THR A 43 1.75 -8.92 13.14
N ARG A 44 0.90 -8.13 13.82
CA ARG A 44 -0.56 -8.21 13.68
C ARG A 44 -0.99 -7.93 12.23
N ILE A 45 -0.46 -6.89 11.62
CA ILE A 45 -0.76 -6.50 10.24
C ILE A 45 -0.35 -7.59 9.26
N MET A 46 0.88 -8.12 9.39
CA MET A 46 1.34 -9.22 8.53
C MET A 46 0.47 -10.48 8.67
N ARG A 47 -0.02 -10.77 9.88
CA ARG A 47 -0.97 -11.86 10.11
C ARG A 47 -2.34 -11.59 9.48
N THR A 48 -2.84 -10.35 9.55
CA THR A 48 -4.07 -9.93 8.88
C THR A 48 -3.96 -10.12 7.38
N VAL A 49 -2.89 -9.62 6.74
CA VAL A 49 -2.65 -9.79 5.31
C VAL A 49 -2.61 -11.29 4.92
N LYS A 50 -1.96 -12.13 5.73
CA LYS A 50 -1.93 -13.57 5.50
C LYS A 50 -3.31 -14.23 5.63
N LYS A 51 -4.09 -13.86 6.66
CA LYS A 51 -5.37 -14.48 6.99
C LYS A 51 -6.48 -14.05 6.05
N GLU A 52 -6.54 -12.77 5.71
CA GLU A 52 -7.67 -12.15 5.02
C GLU A 52 -7.41 -11.99 3.51
N HIS A 53 -6.15 -11.83 3.10
CA HIS A 53 -5.79 -11.60 1.68
C HIS A 53 -4.90 -12.72 1.10
N GLY A 54 -4.72 -13.83 1.80
CA GLY A 54 -3.92 -14.98 1.34
C GLY A 54 -2.40 -14.74 1.34
N GLY A 55 -1.93 -13.62 1.89
CA GLY A 55 -0.51 -13.25 1.96
C GLY A 55 -0.07 -12.25 0.90
N LEU A 56 1.21 -11.87 0.94
CA LEU A 56 1.80 -10.90 0.02
C LEU A 56 2.22 -11.57 -1.30
N THR A 57 1.27 -11.76 -2.20
CA THR A 57 1.50 -12.32 -3.54
C THR A 57 1.07 -11.31 -4.62
N GLY A 58 1.75 -11.31 -5.77
CA GLY A 58 1.41 -10.51 -6.96
C GLY A 58 0.89 -9.10 -6.64
N THR A 59 -0.40 -8.89 -6.90
CA THR A 59 -1.14 -7.63 -6.69
C THR A 59 -1.21 -7.18 -5.23
N THR A 60 -1.41 -8.12 -4.31
CA THR A 60 -1.50 -7.84 -2.87
C THR A 60 -0.16 -7.28 -2.39
N LYS A 61 0.95 -7.84 -2.86
CA LYS A 61 2.29 -7.32 -2.56
C LYS A 61 2.46 -5.90 -3.12
N ALA A 62 2.14 -5.68 -4.39
CA ALA A 62 2.25 -4.35 -5.00
C ALA A 62 1.39 -3.29 -4.31
N SER A 63 0.16 -3.63 -3.91
CA SER A 63 -0.74 -2.73 -3.19
C SER A 63 -0.20 -2.41 -1.79
N PHE A 64 0.33 -3.42 -1.09
CA PHE A 64 0.94 -3.25 0.24
C PHE A 64 2.19 -2.35 0.18
N GLU A 65 3.05 -2.55 -0.82
CA GLU A 65 4.25 -1.75 -1.05
C GLU A 65 3.88 -0.30 -1.40
N ALA A 66 2.88 -0.09 -2.27
CA ALA A 66 2.37 1.24 -2.58
C ALA A 66 1.86 1.99 -1.33
N GLY A 67 1.18 1.27 -0.43
CA GLY A 67 0.76 1.80 0.87
C GLY A 67 1.91 2.22 1.78
N GLN A 68 2.97 1.41 1.83
CA GLN A 68 4.18 1.73 2.59
C GLN A 68 4.88 2.98 2.05
N GLU A 69 5.09 3.02 0.73
CA GLU A 69 5.77 4.12 0.05
C GLU A 69 5.01 5.44 0.22
N SER A 70 3.67 5.39 0.15
CA SER A 70 2.81 6.54 0.44
C SER A 70 3.09 7.16 1.81
N TYR A 71 3.29 6.36 2.86
CA TYR A 71 3.64 6.88 4.19
C TYR A 71 5.11 7.28 4.31
N ASP A 72 6.02 6.48 3.79
CA ASP A 72 7.47 6.73 3.89
C ASP A 72 7.91 7.98 3.14
N SER A 73 7.18 8.37 2.08
CA SER A 73 7.39 9.62 1.36
C SER A 73 7.13 10.87 2.21
N ILE A 74 6.42 10.73 3.35
CA ILE A 74 6.12 11.85 4.26
C ILE A 74 7.40 12.19 5.05
N PRO A 75 8.00 13.37 4.83
CA PRO A 75 9.22 13.75 5.54
C PRO A 75 8.98 13.80 7.05
N ALA A 76 9.99 13.39 7.82
CA ALA A 76 9.89 13.51 9.26
C ALA A 76 9.87 14.97 9.68
N ILE A 77 8.78 15.40 10.33
CA ILE A 77 8.73 16.71 10.98
C ILE A 77 9.84 16.75 12.03
N THR A 78 10.87 17.56 11.80
CA THR A 78 11.97 17.76 12.73
C THR A 78 11.43 18.36 14.02
N GLN A 79 11.47 17.58 15.11
CA GLN A 79 11.14 18.10 16.44
C GLN A 79 12.27 19.03 16.90
N PRO A 80 11.97 20.24 17.40
CA PRO A 80 13.00 21.10 17.98
C PRO A 80 13.70 20.34 19.10
N LYS A 81 15.02 20.21 18.98
CA LYS A 81 15.87 19.44 19.90
C LYS A 81 15.66 20.01 21.30
N ARG A 82 14.89 19.31 22.15
CA ARG A 82 14.55 19.75 23.50
C ARG A 82 15.86 19.96 24.26
N ARG A 83 16.29 21.22 24.40
CA ARG A 83 17.53 21.60 25.06
C ARG A 83 17.41 21.12 26.51
N ARG A 84 18.09 20.01 26.83
CA ARG A 84 18.21 19.54 28.22
C ARG A 84 18.83 20.69 29.00
N ARG A 85 18.01 21.42 29.77
CA ARG A 85 18.50 22.28 30.83
C ARG A 85 19.13 21.31 31.85
N ARG A 86 20.46 21.26 31.82
CA ARG A 86 21.26 20.66 32.89
C ARG A 86 21.11 21.50 34.14
#